data_AF-A0A371YVD5-F1
#
_entry.id   AF-A0A371YVD5-F1
#
_cell.length_a   1.000
_cell.length_b   1.000
_cell.length_c   1.000
_cell.angle_alpha   90.00
_cell.angle_beta   90.00
_cell.angle_gamma   90.00
#
_symmetry.space_group_name_H-M   'P 1'
#
loop_
_entity.id
_entity.type
_entity.pdbx_description
1 polymer ?
#
loop_
_entity_poly.entity_id
_entity_poly.type
_entity_poly.pdbx_seq_one_letter_code
_entity_poly.pdbx_strand_id
1 'polypeptide(L)'
;MSIKVLKNYQTIWKIVKNRYPRPIQDMLILGLVLMIHTLLSVAVPYILKEIVDQSHTTNVVTFDQLFTWKNLYILATAYALGWLLMNVLNHAANFLSARLMTKFKIALLHGGVKQFFEATFAEQKKIELGVYQTDILRGADSFGTITYVILFVLVPILFQILSMVWVLAHAIELAYALYFMLFAVITFALNIYFTAKGNDIFTAMYNA
;
A
#
# COMPACT_ATOMS: atom_id res chain seq x y z
N MET A 1 -10.25 3.92 -23.71
CA MET A 1 -10.49 2.92 -22.66
C MET A 1 -10.86 3.51 -21.28
N SER A 2 -10.80 4.84 -21.03
CA SER A 2 -10.80 5.38 -19.65
C SER A 2 -12.15 5.74 -19.01
N ILE A 3 -13.15 6.22 -19.76
CA ILE A 3 -14.38 6.79 -19.16
C ILE A 3 -15.33 5.71 -18.63
N LYS A 4 -15.48 4.59 -19.36
CA LYS A 4 -16.40 3.49 -18.98
C LYS A 4 -15.94 2.77 -17.72
N VAL A 5 -14.63 2.55 -17.57
CA VAL A 5 -14.02 1.91 -16.40
C VAL A 5 -14.22 2.77 -15.14
N LEU A 6 -13.96 4.07 -15.25
CA LEU A 6 -14.16 5.00 -14.13
C LEU A 6 -15.63 5.07 -13.72
N LYS A 7 -16.55 5.13 -14.69
CA LYS A 7 -17.99 5.12 -14.42
C LYS A 7 -18.43 3.83 -13.71
N ASN A 8 -17.92 2.68 -14.14
CA ASN A 8 -18.20 1.40 -13.50
C ASN A 8 -17.67 1.37 -12.06
N TYR A 9 -16.43 1.83 -11.84
CA TYR A 9 -15.85 1.94 -10.49
C TYR A 9 -16.69 2.84 -9.59
N GLN A 10 -17.13 4.01 -10.07
CA GLN A 10 -17.98 4.92 -9.30
C GLN A 10 -19.34 4.29 -8.94
N THR A 11 -19.94 3.53 -9.85
CA THR A 11 -21.20 2.81 -9.58
C THR A 11 -21.00 1.77 -8.48
N ILE A 12 -19.95 0.96 -8.58
CA ILE A 12 -19.63 -0.07 -7.57
C ILE A 12 -19.31 0.59 -6.22
N TRP A 13 -18.56 1.69 -6.23
CA TRP A 13 -18.27 2.47 -5.03
C TRP A 13 -19.54 3.01 -4.35
N LYS A 14 -20.54 3.46 -5.12
CA LYS A 14 -21.84 3.88 -4.55
C LYS A 14 -22.55 2.72 -3.83
N ILE A 15 -22.52 1.51 -4.40
CA ILE A 15 -23.09 0.31 -3.76
C ILE A 15 -22.38 0.04 -2.43
N VAL A 16 -21.04 0.10 -2.40
CA VAL A 16 -20.25 -0.04 -1.18
C VAL A 16 -20.65 1.01 -0.15
N LYS A 17 -20.67 2.30 -0.52
CA LYS A 17 -20.95 3.41 0.39
C LYS A 17 -22.35 3.35 0.99
N ASN A 18 -23.34 2.84 0.24
CA ASN A 18 -24.70 2.70 0.75
C ASN A 18 -24.84 1.61 1.82
N ARG A 19 -23.99 0.58 1.79
CA ARG A 19 -24.10 -0.56 2.71
C ARG A 19 -23.04 -0.57 3.80
N TYR A 20 -21.88 -0.02 3.52
CA TYR A 20 -20.82 0.17 4.47
C TYR A 20 -20.97 1.57 5.08
N PRO A 21 -21.29 1.70 6.39
CA PRO A 21 -21.56 3.00 6.99
C PRO A 21 -20.40 3.99 6.98
N ARG A 22 -19.14 3.53 7.08
CA ARG A 22 -17.96 4.40 7.28
C ARG A 22 -16.72 4.01 6.44
N PRO A 23 -16.84 3.75 5.12
CA PRO A 23 -15.72 3.30 4.29
C PRO A 23 -14.56 4.29 4.27
N ILE A 24 -14.86 5.57 4.15
CA ILE A 24 -13.85 6.62 4.06
C ILE A 24 -13.07 6.74 5.38
N GLN A 25 -13.73 6.57 6.53
CA GLN A 25 -13.04 6.66 7.82
C GLN A 25 -12.05 5.51 8.01
N ASP A 26 -12.45 4.27 7.73
CA ASP A 26 -11.53 3.12 7.83
C ASP A 26 -10.38 3.25 6.83
N MET A 27 -10.63 3.79 5.63
CA MET A 27 -9.58 4.10 4.65
C MET A 27 -8.63 5.20 5.12
N LEU A 28 -9.13 6.24 5.79
CA LEU A 28 -8.30 7.31 6.35
C LEU A 28 -7.45 6.80 7.51
N ILE A 29 -8.00 5.96 8.38
CA ILE A 29 -7.26 5.33 9.49
C ILE A 29 -6.14 4.46 8.91
N LEU A 30 -6.45 3.61 7.92
CA LEU A 30 -5.43 2.80 7.24
C LEU A 30 -4.38 3.66 6.55
N GLY A 31 -4.81 4.71 5.84
CA GLY A 31 -3.90 5.64 5.16
C GLY A 31 -2.96 6.35 6.13
N LEU A 32 -3.45 6.78 7.29
CA LEU A 32 -2.64 7.42 8.33
C LEU A 32 -1.61 6.45 8.92
N VAL A 33 -2.03 5.21 9.24
CA VAL A 33 -1.13 4.16 9.73
C VAL A 33 -0.01 3.88 8.73
N LEU A 34 -0.37 3.74 7.45
CA LEU A 34 0.60 3.50 6.37
C LEU A 34 1.51 4.70 6.12
N MET A 35 1.00 5.93 6.24
CA MET A 35 1.82 7.12 6.10
C MET A 35 2.88 7.22 7.19
N ILE A 36 2.51 6.99 8.46
CA ILE A 36 3.47 6.95 9.58
C ILE A 36 4.48 5.82 9.37
N HIS A 37 4.00 4.63 8.99
CA HIS A 37 4.88 3.50 8.68
C HIS A 37 5.90 3.84 7.57
N THR A 38 5.46 4.52 6.51
CA THR A 38 6.33 4.92 5.39
C THR A 38 7.34 5.98 5.80
N LEU A 39 6.96 6.91 6.66
CA LEU A 39 7.92 7.88 7.21
C LEU A 39 8.99 7.19 8.06
N LEU A 40 8.59 6.23 8.90
CA LEU A 40 9.52 5.45 9.71
C LEU A 40 10.44 4.57 8.85
N SER A 41 9.94 4.00 7.76
CA SER A 41 10.77 3.17 6.87
C SER A 41 11.90 3.95 6.19
N VAL A 42 11.78 5.27 6.10
CA VAL A 42 12.83 6.18 5.63
C VAL A 42 13.67 6.71 6.79
N ALA A 43 13.04 7.07 7.91
CA ALA A 43 13.73 7.64 9.06
C ALA A 43 14.65 6.63 9.78
N VAL A 44 14.23 5.37 9.92
CA VAL A 44 14.99 4.34 10.64
C VAL A 44 16.37 4.08 9.99
N PRO A 45 16.48 3.87 8.66
CA PRO A 45 17.78 3.80 7.98
C PRO A 45 18.61 5.08 8.12
N TYR A 46 17.98 6.25 8.12
CA TYR A 46 18.68 7.52 8.32
C TYR A 46 19.28 7.62 9.73
N ILE A 47 18.53 7.26 10.77
CA ILE A 47 19.04 7.21 12.15
C ILE A 47 20.20 6.22 12.24
N LEU A 48 20.12 5.06 11.58
CA LEU A 48 21.21 4.10 11.55
C LEU A 48 22.48 4.68 10.91
N LYS A 49 22.34 5.45 9.82
CA LYS A 49 23.46 6.18 9.21
C LYS A 49 24.12 7.11 10.24
N GLU A 50 23.34 7.92 10.95
CA GLU A 50 23.88 8.84 11.96
C GLU A 50 24.56 8.10 13.13
N ILE A 51 24.07 6.93 13.54
CA ILE A 51 24.75 6.08 14.54
C ILE A 51 26.15 5.69 14.04
N VAL A 52 26.27 5.25 12.79
CA VAL A 52 27.55 4.87 12.19
C VAL A 52 28.48 6.08 12.11
N ASP A 53 28.00 7.21 11.61
CA ASP A 53 28.80 8.44 11.48
C ASP A 53 29.32 8.94 12.85
N GLN A 54 28.48 8.91 13.89
CA GLN A 54 28.89 9.29 15.25
C GLN A 54 29.83 8.26 15.90
N SER A 55 29.71 6.97 15.57
CA SER A 55 30.57 5.92 16.15
C SER A 55 32.06 6.08 15.79
N HIS A 56 32.35 6.76 14.67
CA HIS A 56 33.72 7.06 14.25
C HIS A 56 34.33 8.27 14.96
N THR A 57 33.53 9.05 15.70
CA THR A 57 33.99 10.26 16.37
C THR A 57 34.40 9.94 17.81
N THR A 58 35.71 9.97 18.09
CA THR A 58 36.29 9.66 19.41
C THR A 58 36.08 10.81 20.40
N ASN A 59 34.84 11.14 20.74
CA ASN A 59 34.55 12.17 21.74
C ASN A 59 34.29 11.52 23.11
N VAL A 60 35.03 11.99 24.12
CA VAL A 60 34.82 11.62 25.53
C VAL A 60 33.44 12.12 25.96
N VAL A 61 32.52 11.19 26.21
CA VAL A 61 31.12 11.49 26.54
C VAL A 61 31.07 12.12 27.93
N THR A 62 30.75 13.42 27.99
CA THR A 62 30.43 14.13 29.24
C THR A 62 28.94 14.00 29.55
N PHE A 63 28.55 14.13 30.84
CA PHE A 63 27.17 13.90 31.29
C PHE A 63 26.16 14.85 30.60
N ASP A 64 26.56 16.08 30.28
CA ASP A 64 25.74 17.05 29.55
C ASP A 64 25.50 16.66 28.08
N GLN A 65 26.40 15.86 27.51
CA GLN A 65 26.29 15.36 26.13
C GLN A 65 25.39 14.12 26.03
N LEU A 66 24.94 13.54 27.15
CA LEU A 66 24.05 12.36 27.17
C LEU A 66 22.66 12.63 26.59
N PHE A 67 22.19 13.88 26.64
CA PHE A 67 20.85 14.28 26.14
C PHE A 67 20.89 15.03 24.80
N THR A 68 22.05 15.13 24.16
CA THR A 68 22.17 15.75 22.84
C THR A 68 21.73 14.79 21.75
N TRP A 69 21.03 15.27 20.72
CA TRP A 69 20.51 14.42 19.63
C TRP A 69 21.59 13.64 18.86
N LYS A 70 22.85 14.09 18.93
CA LYS A 70 24.02 13.43 18.35
C LYS A 70 24.64 12.37 19.26
N ASN A 71 24.05 12.12 20.44
CA ASN A 71 24.53 11.09 21.34
C ASN A 71 24.16 9.70 20.79
N LEU A 72 25.16 8.82 20.74
CA LEU A 72 25.03 7.46 20.23
C LEU A 72 23.94 6.64 20.95
N TYR A 73 23.77 6.81 22.27
CA TYR A 73 22.75 6.09 23.05
C TYR A 73 21.33 6.58 22.74
N ILE A 74 21.13 7.88 22.51
CA ILE A 74 19.81 8.39 22.13
C ILE A 74 19.47 7.94 20.71
N LEU A 75 20.43 8.01 19.78
CA LEU A 75 20.25 7.54 18.42
C LEU A 75 19.94 6.03 18.37
N ALA A 76 20.67 5.20 19.12
CA ALA A 76 20.42 3.77 19.23
C ALA A 76 19.02 3.47 19.81
N THR A 77 18.61 4.22 20.85
CA THR A 77 17.27 4.10 21.44
C THR A 77 16.19 4.51 20.44
N ALA A 78 16.38 5.62 19.73
CA ALA A 78 15.46 6.10 18.71
C ALA A 78 15.33 5.11 17.54
N TYR A 79 16.44 4.51 17.12
CA TYR A 79 16.44 3.43 16.12
C TYR A 79 15.63 2.22 16.60
N ALA A 80 15.90 1.73 17.81
CA ALA A 80 15.20 0.57 18.37
C ALA A 80 13.68 0.82 18.52
N LEU A 81 13.29 1.99 19.03
CA LEU A 81 11.88 2.38 19.16
C LEU A 81 11.22 2.58 17.79
N GLY A 82 11.91 3.22 16.85
CA GLY A 82 11.42 3.42 15.48
C GLY A 82 11.19 2.08 14.77
N TRP A 83 12.12 1.14 14.91
CA TRP A 83 12.01 -0.20 14.36
C TRP A 83 10.87 -1.01 15.00
N LEU A 84 10.74 -0.96 16.33
CA LEU A 84 9.62 -1.59 17.04
C LEU A 84 8.28 -1.03 16.57
N LEU A 85 8.16 0.30 16.52
CA LEU A 85 6.94 0.98 16.10
C LEU A 85 6.60 0.65 14.64
N MET A 86 7.60 0.57 13.76
CA MET A 86 7.40 0.14 12.37
C MET A 86 6.79 -1.27 12.29
N ASN A 87 7.27 -2.23 13.08
CA ASN A 87 6.69 -3.58 13.12
C ASN A 87 5.25 -3.59 13.66
N VAL A 88 4.98 -2.83 14.73
CA VAL A 88 3.62 -2.71 15.28
C VAL A 88 2.67 -2.11 14.24
N LEU A 89 3.08 -1.05 13.55
CA LEU A 89 2.29 -0.42 12.50
C LEU A 89 2.10 -1.34 11.30
N ASN A 90 3.09 -2.16 10.93
CA ASN A 90 2.95 -3.14 9.87
C ASN A 90 1.86 -4.18 10.20
N HIS A 91 1.85 -4.72 11.42
CA HIS A 91 0.79 -5.63 11.86
C HIS A 91 -0.58 -4.95 11.92
N ALA A 92 -0.64 -3.71 12.44
CA ALA A 92 -1.88 -2.94 12.47
C ALA A 92 -2.41 -2.67 11.05
N ALA A 93 -1.54 -2.27 10.12
CA ALA A 93 -1.88 -2.04 8.72
C ALA A 93 -2.42 -3.31 8.06
N ASN A 94 -1.77 -4.47 8.25
CA ASN A 94 -2.22 -5.74 7.71
C ASN A 94 -3.61 -6.13 8.22
N PHE A 95 -3.84 -5.99 9.53
CA PHE A 95 -5.15 -6.25 10.13
C PHE A 95 -6.24 -5.30 9.60
N LEU A 96 -5.95 -3.99 9.56
CA LEU A 96 -6.89 -2.98 9.03
C LEU A 96 -7.18 -3.20 7.55
N SER A 97 -6.17 -3.58 6.76
CA SER A 97 -6.31 -3.89 5.33
C SER A 97 -7.22 -5.09 5.11
N ALA A 98 -6.99 -6.20 5.82
CA ALA A 98 -7.82 -7.40 5.75
C ALA A 98 -9.28 -7.10 6.16
N ARG A 99 -9.46 -6.31 7.21
CA ARG A 99 -10.79 -5.86 7.67
C ARG A 99 -11.48 -5.01 6.60
N LEU A 100 -10.78 -4.07 5.99
CA LEU A 100 -11.32 -3.20 4.93
C LEU A 100 -11.74 -4.02 3.71
N MET A 101 -10.87 -4.90 3.23
CA MET A 101 -11.16 -5.79 2.09
C MET A 101 -12.37 -6.69 2.37
N THR A 102 -12.45 -7.25 3.57
CA THR A 102 -13.60 -8.07 3.99
C THR A 102 -14.91 -7.27 3.99
N LYS A 103 -14.90 -6.04 4.50
CA LYS A 103 -16.10 -5.18 4.50
C LYS A 103 -16.54 -4.78 3.08
N PHE A 104 -15.60 -4.51 2.18
CA PHE A 104 -15.92 -4.29 0.77
C PHE A 104 -16.54 -5.53 0.14
N LYS A 105 -15.96 -6.70 0.38
CA LYS A 105 -16.48 -7.98 -0.11
C LYS A 105 -17.91 -8.23 0.36
N ILE A 106 -18.17 -8.10 1.65
CA ILE A 106 -19.50 -8.30 2.25
C ILE A 106 -20.52 -7.30 1.67
N ALA A 107 -20.15 -6.02 1.54
CA ALA A 107 -21.04 -5.00 1.00
C ALA A 107 -21.46 -5.30 -0.45
N LEU A 108 -20.52 -5.76 -1.27
CA LEU A 108 -20.78 -6.09 -2.68
C LEU A 108 -21.53 -7.41 -2.84
N LEU A 109 -21.20 -8.44 -2.05
CA LEU A 109 -21.96 -9.69 -2.03
C LEU A 109 -23.41 -9.44 -1.63
N HIS A 110 -23.63 -8.66 -0.58
CA HIS A 110 -24.97 -8.28 -0.17
C HIS A 110 -25.70 -7.49 -1.27
N GLY A 111 -25.02 -6.55 -1.92
CA GLY A 111 -25.59 -5.79 -3.05
C GLY A 111 -26.02 -6.69 -4.20
N GLY A 112 -25.15 -7.62 -4.62
CA GLY A 112 -25.43 -8.58 -5.69
C GLY A 112 -26.56 -9.55 -5.33
N VAL A 113 -26.55 -10.11 -4.12
CA VAL A 113 -27.62 -11.02 -3.67
C VAL A 113 -28.96 -10.27 -3.60
N LYS A 114 -28.99 -9.07 -3.03
CA LYS A 114 -30.21 -8.25 -2.98
C LYS A 114 -30.75 -7.98 -4.38
N GLN A 115 -29.90 -7.58 -5.32
CA GLN A 115 -30.31 -7.30 -6.69
C GLN A 115 -30.85 -8.53 -7.43
N PHE A 116 -30.32 -9.72 -7.13
CA PHE A 116 -30.86 -10.98 -7.66
C PHE A 116 -32.30 -11.22 -7.16
N PHE A 117 -32.55 -11.01 -5.87
CA PHE A 117 -33.89 -11.19 -5.29
C PHE A 117 -34.90 -10.13 -5.72
N GLU A 118 -34.45 -8.92 -6.05
CA GLU A 118 -35.32 -7.84 -6.58
C GLU A 118 -35.65 -8.00 -8.07
N ALA A 119 -34.92 -8.86 -8.80
CA ALA A 119 -35.18 -9.15 -10.21
C ALA A 119 -36.47 -9.96 -10.39
N THR A 120 -37.12 -9.81 -11.55
CA THR A 120 -38.33 -10.58 -11.86
C THR A 120 -38.01 -12.07 -12.05
N PHE A 121 -38.99 -12.96 -11.84
CA PHE A 121 -38.80 -14.41 -12.06
C PHE A 121 -38.33 -14.73 -13.50
N ALA A 122 -38.80 -13.97 -14.49
CA ALA A 122 -38.39 -14.12 -15.88
C ALA A 122 -36.93 -13.73 -16.12
N GLU A 123 -36.38 -12.79 -15.34
CA GLU A 123 -34.96 -12.41 -15.37
C GLU A 123 -34.11 -13.39 -14.58
N GLN A 124 -34.55 -13.81 -13.40
CA GLN A 124 -33.86 -14.80 -12.56
C GLN A 124 -33.66 -16.12 -13.31
N LYS A 125 -34.66 -16.60 -14.07
CA LYS A 125 -34.56 -17.83 -14.86
C LYS A 125 -33.49 -17.77 -15.96
N LYS A 126 -33.09 -16.56 -16.40
CA LYS A 126 -32.03 -16.36 -17.39
C LYS A 126 -30.63 -16.33 -16.77
N ILE A 127 -30.53 -16.26 -15.44
CA ILE A 127 -29.27 -16.16 -14.72
C ILE A 127 -28.82 -17.57 -14.32
N GLU A 128 -27.63 -17.95 -14.78
CA GLU A 128 -26.97 -19.15 -14.29
C GLU A 128 -26.36 -18.87 -12.91
N LEU A 129 -26.93 -19.46 -11.85
CA LEU A 129 -26.58 -19.17 -10.46
C LEU A 129 -25.09 -19.36 -10.14
N GLY A 130 -24.46 -20.41 -10.69
CA GLY A 130 -23.05 -20.70 -10.44
C GLY A 130 -22.11 -19.64 -11.04
N VAL A 131 -22.41 -19.19 -12.26
CA VAL A 131 -21.67 -18.11 -12.92
C VAL A 131 -21.88 -16.80 -12.19
N TYR A 132 -23.13 -16.47 -11.84
CA TYR A 132 -23.46 -15.24 -11.12
C TYR A 132 -22.76 -15.13 -9.76
N GLN A 133 -22.77 -16.20 -8.96
CA GLN A 133 -22.06 -16.24 -7.68
C GLN A 133 -20.56 -16.04 -7.88
N THR A 134 -19.97 -16.74 -8.86
CA THR A 134 -18.55 -16.65 -9.17
C THR A 134 -18.16 -15.24 -9.61
N ASP A 135 -18.97 -14.60 -10.46
CA ASP A 135 -18.72 -13.27 -10.98
C ASP A 135 -18.83 -12.20 -9.89
N ILE A 136 -19.81 -12.29 -8.99
CA ILE A 136 -19.89 -11.36 -7.85
C ILE A 136 -18.71 -11.55 -6.91
N LEU A 137 -18.34 -12.79 -6.58
CA LEU A 137 -17.20 -13.06 -5.69
C LEU A 137 -15.91 -12.50 -6.27
N ARG A 138 -15.60 -12.85 -7.53
CA ARG A 138 -14.41 -12.36 -8.24
C ARG A 138 -14.44 -10.85 -8.40
N GLY A 139 -15.59 -10.28 -8.75
CA GLY A 139 -15.77 -8.84 -8.89
C GLY A 139 -15.56 -8.09 -7.58
N ALA A 140 -16.07 -8.63 -6.47
CA ALA A 140 -15.91 -8.04 -5.15
C ALA A 140 -14.46 -8.09 -4.66
N ASP A 141 -13.78 -9.23 -4.84
CA ASP A 141 -12.37 -9.38 -4.50
C ASP A 141 -11.47 -8.47 -5.37
N SER A 142 -11.75 -8.40 -6.67
CA SER A 142 -11.03 -7.53 -7.61
C SER A 142 -11.22 -6.05 -7.26
N PHE A 143 -12.45 -5.63 -6.94
CA PHE A 143 -12.73 -4.25 -6.53
C PHE A 143 -11.93 -3.85 -5.28
N GLY A 144 -11.95 -4.70 -4.25
CA GLY A 144 -11.19 -4.46 -3.03
C GLY A 144 -9.69 -4.39 -3.29
N THR A 145 -9.17 -5.30 -4.09
CA THR A 145 -7.75 -5.37 -4.45
C THR A 145 -7.29 -4.16 -5.25
N ILE A 146 -8.04 -3.75 -6.28
CA ILE A 146 -7.73 -2.58 -7.10
C ILE A 146 -7.70 -1.33 -6.23
N THR A 147 -8.73 -1.14 -5.39
CA THR A 147 -8.81 -0.01 -4.46
C THR A 147 -7.60 0.01 -3.52
N TYR A 148 -7.25 -1.16 -2.98
CA TYR A 148 -6.13 -1.29 -2.05
C TYR A 148 -4.78 -1.00 -2.71
N VAL A 149 -4.49 -1.62 -3.85
CA VAL A 149 -3.21 -1.45 -4.56
C VAL A 149 -3.01 0.01 -4.97
N ILE A 150 -4.03 0.65 -5.55
CA ILE A 150 -3.91 2.03 -6.02
C ILE A 150 -3.63 2.98 -4.85
N LEU A 151 -4.40 2.88 -3.77
CA LEU A 151 -4.37 3.88 -2.69
C LEU A 151 -3.33 3.58 -1.61
N PHE A 152 -3.09 2.31 -1.31
CA PHE A 152 -2.34 1.90 -0.12
C PHE A 152 -1.04 1.15 -0.46
N VAL A 153 -0.77 0.86 -1.73
CA VAL A 153 0.52 0.31 -2.18
C VAL A 153 1.27 1.32 -3.04
N LEU A 154 0.67 1.76 -4.16
CA LEU A 154 1.35 2.66 -5.10
C LEU A 154 1.65 4.03 -4.50
N VAL A 155 0.67 4.67 -3.84
CA VAL A 155 0.87 6.00 -3.24
C VAL A 155 1.97 5.99 -2.17
N PRO A 156 1.98 5.07 -1.19
CA PRO A 156 3.08 4.96 -0.23
C PRO A 156 4.44 4.69 -0.86
N ILE A 157 4.53 3.80 -1.87
CA ILE A 157 5.79 3.53 -2.57
C ILE A 157 6.33 4.79 -3.26
N LEU A 158 5.48 5.55 -3.95
CA LEU A 158 5.90 6.81 -4.56
C LEU A 158 6.43 7.78 -3.51
N PHE A 159 5.72 7.92 -2.39
CA PHE A 159 6.16 8.78 -1.29
C PHE A 159 7.50 8.31 -0.69
N GLN A 160 7.69 7.00 -0.53
CA GLN A 160 8.94 6.43 -0.02
C GLN A 160 10.12 6.70 -0.96
N ILE A 161 9.94 6.53 -2.27
CA ILE A 161 10.97 6.81 -3.28
C ILE A 161 11.35 8.30 -3.23
N LEU A 162 10.37 9.20 -3.26
CA LEU A 162 10.62 10.64 -3.20
C LEU A 162 11.33 11.05 -1.92
N SER A 163 10.91 10.48 -0.79
CA SER A 163 11.54 10.73 0.51
C SER A 163 12.99 10.23 0.55
N MET A 164 13.28 9.05 -0.01
CA MET A 164 14.65 8.54 -0.09
C MET A 164 15.54 9.39 -1.00
N VAL A 165 15.03 9.83 -2.16
CA VAL A 165 15.76 10.75 -3.04
C VAL A 165 16.07 12.06 -2.29
N TRP A 166 15.10 12.60 -1.55
CA TRP A 166 15.28 13.80 -0.73
C TRP A 166 16.35 13.60 0.35
N VAL A 167 16.30 12.50 1.10
CA VAL A 167 17.30 12.16 2.13
C VAL A 167 18.69 12.04 1.51
N LEU A 168 18.83 11.29 0.42
CA LEU A 168 20.13 11.08 -0.25
C LEU A 168 20.73 12.39 -0.79
N ALA A 169 19.89 13.28 -1.31
CA ALA A 169 20.35 14.57 -1.83
C ALA A 169 20.94 15.48 -0.74
N HIS A 170 20.39 15.43 0.48
CA HIS A 170 20.88 16.23 1.62
C HIS A 170 22.00 15.53 2.40
N ALA A 171 22.01 14.19 2.40
CA ALA A 171 22.91 13.40 3.23
C ALA A 171 24.24 13.05 2.53
N ILE A 172 24.25 13.02 1.19
CA ILE A 172 25.44 12.75 0.37
C ILE A 172 25.58 13.89 -0.64
N GLU A 173 24.97 13.76 -1.82
CA GLU A 173 24.96 14.76 -2.89
C GLU A 173 23.78 14.51 -3.85
N LEU A 174 23.35 15.55 -4.56
CA LEU A 174 22.22 15.48 -5.49
C LEU A 174 22.45 14.47 -6.65
N ALA A 175 23.68 14.37 -7.17
CA ALA A 175 24.00 13.46 -8.27
C ALA A 175 23.73 12.00 -7.89
N TYR A 176 24.07 11.60 -6.65
CA TYR A 176 23.81 10.27 -6.14
C TYR A 176 22.30 9.98 -6.04
N ALA A 177 21.53 10.95 -5.57
CA ALA A 177 20.07 10.85 -5.49
C ALA A 177 19.41 10.69 -6.88
N LEU A 178 19.92 11.39 -7.90
CA LEU A 178 19.45 11.26 -9.28
C LEU A 178 19.77 9.87 -9.87
N TYR A 179 20.96 9.32 -9.60
CA TYR A 179 21.28 7.96 -10.02
C TYR A 179 20.36 6.92 -9.37
N PHE A 180 20.06 7.08 -8.08
CA PHE A 180 19.11 6.23 -7.37
C PHE A 180 17.70 6.32 -7.99
N MET A 181 17.23 7.54 -8.30
CA MET A 181 15.93 7.75 -8.95
C MET A 181 15.88 7.10 -10.34
N LEU A 182 16.93 7.27 -11.16
CA LEU A 182 17.02 6.64 -12.47
C LEU A 182 16.97 5.11 -12.35
N PHE A 183 17.72 4.54 -11.41
CA PHE A 183 17.72 3.09 -11.17
C PHE A 183 16.33 2.57 -10.74
N ALA A 184 15.63 3.30 -9.88
CA ALA A 184 14.27 2.96 -9.47
C ALA A 184 13.29 2.97 -10.65
N VAL A 185 13.38 3.97 -11.53
CA VAL A 185 12.55 4.07 -12.75
C VAL A 185 12.84 2.92 -13.71
N ILE A 186 14.12 2.60 -13.95
CA ILE A 186 14.52 1.49 -14.81
C ILE A 186 13.99 0.16 -14.25
N THR A 187 14.16 -0.07 -12.95
CA THR A 187 13.66 -1.29 -12.28
C THR A 187 12.15 -1.42 -12.40
N PHE A 188 11.41 -0.32 -12.21
CA PHE A 188 9.96 -0.30 -12.40
C PHE A 188 9.56 -0.62 -13.84
N ALA A 189 10.23 -0.02 -14.83
CA ALA A 189 9.97 -0.27 -16.25
C ALA A 189 10.26 -1.73 -16.64
N LEU A 190 11.37 -2.29 -16.14
CA LEU A 190 11.71 -3.70 -16.34
C LEU A 190 10.67 -4.63 -15.71
N ASN A 191 10.17 -4.30 -14.51
CA ASN A 191 9.14 -5.09 -13.85
C ASN A 191 7.83 -5.10 -14.68
N ILE A 192 7.42 -3.94 -15.21
CA ILE A 192 6.27 -3.87 -16.14
C ILE A 192 6.54 -4.71 -17.39
N TYR A 193 7.72 -4.59 -17.99
CA TYR A 193 8.09 -5.35 -19.19
C TYR A 193 8.01 -6.87 -18.95
N PHE A 194 8.61 -7.36 -17.86
CA PHE A 194 8.56 -8.78 -17.51
C PHE A 194 7.14 -9.25 -17.17
N THR A 195 6.36 -8.44 -16.45
CA THR A 195 4.96 -8.76 -16.14
C THR A 195 4.11 -8.85 -17.41
N ALA A 196 4.28 -7.90 -18.34
CA ALA A 196 3.56 -7.91 -19.62
C ALA A 196 3.93 -9.13 -20.48
N LYS A 197 5.22 -9.46 -20.54
CA LYS A 197 5.70 -10.65 -21.26
C LYS A 197 5.27 -11.97 -20.60
N GLY A 198 5.21 -12.00 -19.26
CA GLY A 198 4.78 -13.18 -18.50
C GLY A 198 3.33 -13.59 -18.80
N ASN A 199 2.42 -12.62 -18.99
CA ASN A 199 1.03 -12.90 -19.35
C ASN A 199 0.89 -13.63 -20.71
N ASP A 200 1.80 -13.38 -21.64
CA ASP A 200 1.82 -14.05 -22.95
C ASP A 200 2.16 -15.56 -22.80
N ILE A 201 3.09 -15.90 -21.91
CA ILE A 201 3.53 -17.28 -21.67
C ILE A 201 2.40 -18.14 -21.09
N PHE A 202 1.59 -17.59 -20.16
CA PHE A 202 0.46 -18.33 -19.58
C PHE A 202 -0.73 -18.43 -20.53
N THR A 203 -0.89 -17.47 -21.45
CA THR A 203 -1.94 -17.52 -22.49
C THR A 203 -1.70 -18.70 -23.43
N ALA A 204 -0.44 -19.03 -23.74
CA ALA A 204 -0.10 -20.22 -24.52
C ALA A 204 -0.42 -21.54 -23.80
N MET A 205 -0.36 -21.59 -22.46
CA MET A 205 -0.71 -22.79 -21.68
C MET A 205 -2.22 -23.03 -21.57
N TYR A 206 -3.04 -21.98 -21.55
CA TYR A 206 -4.51 -22.13 -21.47
C TYR A 206 -5.17 -22.41 -22.83
N ASN A 207 -4.45 -22.18 -23.92
CA ASN A 207 -4.91 -22.42 -25.29
C ASN A 207 -4.34 -23.72 -25.90
N ALA A 208 -3.60 -24.53 -25.12
CA ALA A 208 -3.09 -25.85 -25.50
C ALA A 208 -4.00 -26.96 -24.96
#